data_AF-A0A962YCT8-F1
#
_entry.id   AF-A0A962YCT8-F1
#
_cell.length_a   1.000
_cell.length_b   1.000
_cell.length_c   1.000
_cell.angle_alpha   90.00
_cell.angle_beta   90.00
_cell.angle_gamma   90.00
#
_symmetry.space_group_name_H-M   'P 1'
#
loop_
_entity.id
_entity.type
_entity.pdbx_description
1 polymer ?
#
loop_
_entity_poly.entity_id
_entity_poly.type
_entity_poly.pdbx_seq_one_letter_code
_entity_poly.pdbx_strand_id
1 'polypeptide(L)'
;MYVVAGHKGQPDRVRAGGRRGRRRRLKGARGRGTQAKDKPPVLGLIERGGQVVLRLLADVKQTTIKPVIDAVVAPGSLIYSDEYTIYNRLRYWGYAHKTVNHSQGEYARDEDGDGH
;
A
#
# COMPACT_ATOMS: atom_id res chain seq x y z
N MET A 1 -3.28 15.06 -10.78
CA MET A 1 -2.08 15.54 -10.07
C MET A 1 -0.99 14.48 -10.22
N TYR A 2 0.05 14.73 -11.01
CA TYR A 2 1.12 13.76 -11.23
C TYR A 2 2.07 13.78 -10.02
N VAL A 3 2.12 12.70 -9.25
CA VAL A 3 3.24 12.50 -8.32
C VAL A 3 4.41 12.04 -9.18
N VAL A 4 5.35 12.94 -9.47
CA VAL A 4 6.57 12.60 -10.18
C VAL A 4 7.34 11.58 -9.33
N ALA A 5 7.50 10.37 -9.87
CA ALA A 5 8.20 9.26 -9.25
C ALA A 5 9.70 9.56 -9.14
N GLY A 6 10.08 10.32 -8.10
CA GLY A 6 11.46 10.53 -7.67
C GLY A 6 12.33 11.35 -8.62
N HIS A 7 13.03 12.35 -8.07
CA HIS A 7 14.11 13.09 -8.73
C HIS A 7 15.39 12.23 -8.87
N LYS A 8 15.26 11.03 -9.45
CA LYS A 8 16.37 10.13 -9.71
C LYS A 8 17.28 10.80 -10.75
N GLY A 9 18.48 11.20 -10.31
CA GLY A 9 19.46 11.87 -11.16
C GLY A 9 19.42 13.41 -11.15
N GLN A 10 18.60 14.05 -10.30
CA GLN A 10 18.52 15.52 -10.19
C GLN A 10 18.95 16.00 -8.78
N PRO A 11 20.26 15.98 -8.46
CA PRO A 11 20.75 16.28 -7.11
C PRO A 11 20.44 17.71 -6.65
N ASP A 12 20.43 18.68 -7.56
CA ASP A 12 20.19 20.09 -7.24
C ASP A 12 18.74 20.34 -6.81
N ARG A 13 17.78 19.70 -7.48
CA ARG A 13 16.36 19.75 -7.09
C ARG A 13 16.10 19.07 -5.75
N VAL A 14 16.81 17.99 -5.46
CA VAL A 14 16.72 17.29 -4.16
C VAL A 14 17.28 18.17 -3.04
N ARG A 15 18.41 18.85 -3.29
CA ARG A 15 19.03 19.78 -2.33
C ARG A 15 18.18 21.03 -2.11
N ALA A 16 17.64 21.64 -3.17
CA ALA A 16 16.75 22.80 -3.08
C ALA A 16 15.44 22.48 -2.34
N GLY A 17 14.94 21.26 -2.46
CA GLY A 17 13.77 20.78 -1.71
C GLY A 17 14.05 20.36 -0.26
N GLY A 18 15.27 20.56 0.25
CA GLY A 18 15.67 20.17 1.62
C GLY A 18 15.65 18.66 1.88
N ARG A 19 15.51 17.83 0.84
CA ARG A 19 15.42 16.37 0.95
C ARG A 19 16.82 15.75 0.92
N ARG A 20 17.01 14.66 1.65
CA ARG A 20 18.27 13.91 1.56
C ARG A 20 18.35 13.19 0.21
N GLY A 21 19.53 13.26 -0.42
CA GLY A 21 19.83 12.52 -1.64
C GLY A 21 19.54 11.02 -1.50
N ARG A 22 19.06 10.38 -2.57
CA ARG A 22 18.74 8.94 -2.60
C ARG A 22 19.99 8.13 -2.23
N ARG A 23 20.00 7.54 -1.03
CA ARG A 23 21.08 6.65 -0.57
C ARG A 23 20.98 5.29 -1.26
N ARG A 24 22.12 4.64 -1.53
CA ARG A 24 22.20 3.29 -2.11
C ARG A 24 21.36 2.34 -1.23
N ARG A 25 20.39 1.63 -1.85
CA ARG A 25 19.24 0.93 -1.23
C ARG A 25 19.62 -0.13 -0.18
N LEU A 26 20.88 -0.54 -0.13
CA LEU A 26 21.39 -1.62 0.73
C LEU A 26 21.75 -1.19 2.16
N LYS A 27 21.80 0.12 2.48
CA LYS A 27 22.21 0.63 3.81
C LYS A 27 21.08 1.33 4.59
N GLY A 28 19.82 1.06 4.28
CA GLY A 28 18.69 1.59 5.07
C GLY A 28 18.43 0.73 6.30
N ALA A 29 18.05 1.34 7.43
CA ALA A 29 17.56 0.60 8.59
C ALA A 29 16.41 -0.34 8.19
N ARG A 30 16.45 -1.58 8.69
CA ARG A 30 15.38 -2.57 8.51
C ARG A 30 14.07 -2.04 9.10
N GLY A 31 12.94 -2.47 8.56
CA GLY A 31 11.60 -2.13 9.08
C GLY A 31 10.75 -1.29 8.12
N ARG A 32 9.54 -0.94 8.57
CA ARG A 32 8.52 -0.27 7.76
C ARG A 32 8.99 1.11 7.29
N GLY A 33 8.70 1.40 6.02
CA GLY A 33 8.86 2.73 5.44
C GLY A 33 7.89 3.72 6.07
N THR A 34 8.36 4.93 6.31
CA THR A 34 7.52 6.08 6.69
C THR A 34 7.95 7.25 5.82
N GLN A 35 7.08 8.25 5.68
CA GLN A 35 7.44 9.49 5.01
C GLN A 35 8.69 10.13 5.62
N ALA A 36 8.83 10.08 6.95
CA ALA A 36 10.01 10.57 7.67
C ALA A 36 11.32 9.82 7.35
N LYS A 37 11.24 8.60 6.82
CA LYS A 37 12.41 7.80 6.39
C LYS A 37 12.69 7.91 4.88
N ASP A 38 12.08 8.87 4.18
CA ASP A 38 12.11 9.01 2.72
C ASP A 38 11.68 7.72 1.99
N LYS A 39 10.85 6.91 2.64
CA LYS A 39 10.27 5.68 2.11
C LYS A 39 8.76 5.68 2.39
N PRO A 40 8.02 6.65 1.84
CA PRO A 40 6.59 6.70 2.05
C PRO A 40 5.94 5.41 1.51
N PRO A 41 5.14 4.71 2.32
CA PRO A 41 4.40 3.55 1.85
C PRO A 41 3.35 3.96 0.80
N VAL A 42 3.08 3.07 -0.14
CA VAL A 42 1.99 3.19 -1.11
C VAL A 42 0.95 2.13 -0.79
N LEU A 43 -0.31 2.55 -0.66
CA LEU A 43 -1.45 1.65 -0.60
C LEU A 43 -2.07 1.56 -1.99
N GLY A 44 -2.18 0.34 -2.51
CA GLY A 44 -2.90 0.05 -3.74
C GLY A 44 -4.21 -0.67 -3.42
N LEU A 45 -5.30 -0.18 -3.99
CA LEU A 45 -6.62 -0.81 -3.98
C LEU A 45 -6.99 -1.08 -5.44
N ILE A 46 -7.37 -2.33 -5.72
CA ILE A 46 -7.72 -2.78 -7.07
C ILE A 46 -9.10 -3.40 -7.02
N GLU A 47 -10.01 -2.85 -7.80
CA GLU A 47 -11.32 -3.43 -8.03
C GLU A 47 -11.24 -4.43 -9.20
N ARG A 48 -11.85 -5.61 -9.06
CA ARG A 48 -11.88 -6.61 -10.12
C ARG A 48 -12.70 -6.10 -11.31
N GLY A 49 -12.08 -6.07 -12.49
CA GLY A 49 -12.69 -5.52 -13.71
C GLY A 49 -12.90 -4.00 -13.69
N GLY A 50 -12.35 -3.30 -12.70
CA GLY A 50 -12.68 -1.91 -12.43
C GLY A 50 -11.45 -1.03 -12.23
N GLN A 51 -11.55 -0.14 -11.24
CA GLN A 51 -10.57 0.92 -11.04
C GLN A 51 -9.39 0.50 -10.16
N VAL A 52 -8.24 1.10 -10.45
CA VAL A 52 -7.03 1.01 -9.62
C VAL A 52 -6.82 2.34 -8.91
N VAL A 53 -6.73 2.31 -7.58
CA VAL A 53 -6.44 3.46 -6.75
C VAL A 53 -5.11 3.28 -6.05
N LEU A 54 -4.15 4.17 -6.33
CA LEU A 54 -2.86 4.22 -5.65
C LEU A 54 -2.81 5.47 -4.77
N ARG A 55 -2.61 5.30 -3.46
CA ARG A 55 -2.43 6.41 -2.51
C ARG A 55 -1.11 6.33 -1.79
N LEU A 56 -0.39 7.44 -1.80
CA LEU A 56 0.79 7.63 -0.96
C LEU A 56 0.34 7.87 0.48
N LEU A 57 0.88 7.11 1.42
CA LEU A 57 0.56 7.24 2.84
C LEU A 57 1.76 7.79 3.63
N ALA A 58 1.46 8.50 4.72
CA ALA A 58 2.50 8.96 5.64
C ALA A 58 3.11 7.80 6.44
N ASP A 59 2.26 6.86 6.86
CA ASP A 59 2.62 5.62 7.55
C ASP A 59 1.62 4.49 7.26
N VAL A 60 1.97 3.25 7.64
CA VAL A 60 1.10 2.07 7.52
C VAL A 60 0.50 1.73 8.89
N LYS A 61 -0.38 2.61 9.38
CA LYS A 61 -1.16 2.39 10.61
C LYS A 61 -2.65 2.29 10.27
N GLN A 62 -3.38 1.55 11.10
CA GLN A 62 -4.84 1.37 10.96
C GLN A 62 -5.60 2.70 10.91
N THR A 63 -5.19 3.69 11.72
CA THR A 63 -5.76 5.03 11.74
C THR A 63 -5.60 5.79 10.43
N THR A 64 -4.52 5.52 9.69
CA THR A 64 -4.17 6.20 8.44
C THR A 64 -4.82 5.51 7.23
N ILE A 65 -4.92 4.17 7.25
CA ILE A 65 -5.50 3.41 6.14
C ILE A 65 -7.02 3.40 6.16
N LYS A 66 -7.67 3.39 7.34
CA LYS A 66 -9.13 3.33 7.47
C LYS A 66 -9.84 4.40 6.63
N PRO A 67 -9.57 5.71 6.79
CA PRO A 67 -10.28 6.74 6.02
C PRO A 67 -10.02 6.65 4.52
N VAL A 68 -8.89 6.08 4.09
CA VAL A 68 -8.59 5.87 2.67
C VAL A 68 -9.43 4.73 2.11
N ILE A 69 -9.59 3.64 2.87
CA ILE A 69 -10.43 2.51 2.47
C ILE A 69 -11.90 2.93 2.45
N ASP A 70 -12.39 3.60 3.49
CA ASP A 70 -13.77 4.08 3.57
C ASP A 70 -14.16 5.04 2.43
N ALA A 71 -13.19 5.82 1.92
CA ALA A 71 -13.43 6.76 0.83
C ALA A 71 -13.43 6.11 -0.57
N VAL A 72 -12.92 4.89 -0.70
CA VAL A 72 -12.70 4.23 -2.01
C VAL A 72 -13.51 2.95 -2.15
N VAL A 73 -13.72 2.23 -1.04
CA VAL A 73 -14.37 0.93 -1.01
C VAL A 73 -15.75 1.08 -0.41
N ALA A 74 -16.77 0.65 -1.16
CA ALA A 74 -18.14 0.68 -0.70
C ALA A 74 -18.31 -0.16 0.60
N PRO A 75 -19.07 0.34 1.60
CA PRO A 75 -19.34 -0.42 2.82
C PRO A 75 -19.92 -1.81 2.50
N GLY A 76 -19.47 -2.84 3.21
CA GLY A 76 -19.91 -4.22 2.99
C GLY A 76 -19.20 -4.95 1.84
N SER A 77 -18.35 -4.29 1.05
CA SER A 77 -17.57 -4.97 0.00
C SER A 77 -16.65 -6.05 0.56
N LEU A 78 -16.39 -7.07 -0.26
CA LEU A 78 -15.44 -8.13 0.02
C LEU A 78 -14.02 -7.71 -0.39
N ILE A 79 -13.15 -7.53 0.60
CA ILE A 79 -11.75 -7.18 0.42
C ILE A 79 -10.90 -8.44 0.50
N TYR A 80 -9.96 -8.58 -0.44
CA TYR A 80 -8.91 -9.60 -0.41
C TYR A 80 -7.59 -8.93 -0.05
N SER A 81 -6.91 -9.43 0.98
CA SER A 81 -5.57 -8.96 1.35
C SER A 81 -4.66 -10.12 1.71
N ASP A 82 -3.39 -9.83 1.96
CA ASP A 82 -2.48 -10.77 2.61
C ASP A 82 -2.83 -10.97 4.10
N GLU A 83 -2.06 -11.82 4.78
CA GLU A 83 -2.15 -12.10 6.22
C GLU A 83 -1.62 -10.98 7.13
N TYR A 84 -1.39 -9.78 6.58
CA TYR A 84 -0.79 -8.71 7.35
C TYR A 84 -1.76 -8.10 8.37
N THR A 85 -1.31 -8.02 9.62
CA THR A 85 -2.13 -7.65 10.79
C THR A 85 -2.83 -6.29 10.72
N ILE A 86 -2.37 -5.40 9.85
CA ILE A 86 -3.02 -4.09 9.66
C ILE A 86 -4.46 -4.25 9.12
N TYR A 87 -4.73 -5.31 8.35
CA TYR A 87 -6.02 -5.57 7.71
C TYR A 87 -7.00 -6.35 8.59
N ASN A 88 -6.55 -6.88 9.72
CA ASN A 88 -7.40 -7.68 10.62
C ASN A 88 -8.64 -6.92 11.13
N ARG A 89 -8.62 -5.58 11.11
CA ARG A 89 -9.76 -4.75 11.52
C ARG A 89 -10.79 -4.50 10.41
N LEU A 90 -10.57 -4.95 9.18
CA LEU A 90 -11.52 -4.77 8.08
C LEU A 90 -12.92 -5.32 8.42
N ARG A 91 -12.98 -6.50 9.06
CA ARG A 91 -14.24 -7.07 9.55
C ARG A 91 -14.94 -6.18 10.59
N TYR A 92 -14.17 -5.61 11.51
CA TYR A 92 -14.70 -4.69 12.52
C TYR A 92 -15.20 -3.36 11.91
N TRP A 93 -14.66 -2.97 10.75
CA TRP A 93 -15.10 -1.78 10.02
C TRP A 93 -16.27 -2.04 9.09
N GLY A 94 -16.84 -3.25 9.08
CA GLY A 94 -18.01 -3.60 8.28
C GLY A 94 -17.69 -4.12 6.87
N TYR A 95 -16.45 -4.49 6.60
CA TYR A 95 -16.05 -5.12 5.34
C TYR A 95 -16.00 -6.65 5.47
N ALA A 96 -16.47 -7.35 4.45
CA ALA A 96 -16.15 -8.76 4.33
C ALA A 96 -14.66 -8.90 3.99
N HIS A 97 -13.96 -9.88 4.57
CA HIS A 97 -12.51 -9.98 4.45
C HIS A 97 -12.06 -11.42 4.27
N LYS A 98 -11.39 -11.67 3.14
CA LYS A 98 -10.66 -12.90 2.82
C LYS A 98 -9.17 -12.60 2.79
N THR A 99 -8.37 -13.50 3.32
CA THR A 99 -6.91 -13.38 3.35
C THR A 99 -6.28 -14.50 2.53
N VAL A 100 -5.26 -14.18 1.74
CA VAL A 100 -4.36 -15.18 1.15
C VAL A 100 -3.11 -15.32 2.00
N ASN A 101 -2.67 -16.56 2.22
CA ASN A 101 -1.50 -16.81 3.04
C ASN A 101 -0.24 -16.96 2.18
N HIS A 102 0.54 -15.88 2.08
CA HIS A 102 1.81 -15.89 1.34
C HIS A 102 2.88 -16.79 1.96
N SER A 103 2.84 -17.07 3.26
CA SER A 103 3.76 -18.02 3.90
C SER A 103 3.53 -19.47 3.46
N GLN A 104 2.34 -19.78 2.94
CA GLN A 104 1.98 -21.10 2.40
C GLN A 104 2.10 -21.17 0.86
N GLY A 105 2.64 -20.13 0.22
CA GLY A 105 2.78 -20.09 -1.24
C GLY A 105 1.47 -19.78 -1.99
N GLU A 106 0.44 -19.29 -1.28
CA GLU A 106 -0.83 -18.89 -1.88
C GLU A 106 -0.73 -17.43 -2.35
N TYR A 107 -0.70 -17.22 -3.66
CA TYR A 107 -0.62 -15.89 -4.28
C TYR A 107 -1.93 -15.46 -4.96
N ALA A 108 -2.82 -16.40 -5.26
CA ALA A 108 -4.17 -16.19 -5.75
C ALA A 108 -5.07 -17.35 -5.30
N ARG A 109 -6.34 -17.07 -5.01
CA ARG A 109 -7.40 -18.08 -4.84
C ARG A 109 -8.27 -18.05 -6.09
N ASP A 110 -8.26 -19.13 -6.86
CA ASP A 110 -9.07 -19.34 -8.06
C ASP A 110 -10.46 -19.88 -7.72
N GLU A 111 -11.12 -19.35 -6.69
CA GLU A 111 -12.42 -19.87 -6.24
C GLU A 111 -13.52 -19.79 -7.32
N ASP A 112 -13.30 -19.00 -8.38
CA ASP A 112 -14.15 -18.84 -9.58
C ASP A 112 -13.58 -19.48 -10.85
N GLY A 113 -12.40 -20.11 -10.81
CA GLY A 113 -11.83 -20.89 -11.91
C GLY A 113 -11.37 -20.09 -13.14
N ASP A 114 -11.10 -18.78 -12.99
CA ASP A 114 -10.70 -17.89 -14.09
C ASP A 114 -9.17 -17.75 -14.25
N GLY A 115 -8.38 -18.44 -13.42
CA GLY A 115 -6.93 -18.37 -13.41
C GLY A 115 -6.29 -19.16 -14.56
N HIS A 116 -5.83 -18.44 -15.58
CA HIS A 116 -4.88 -18.91 -16.62
C HIS A 116 -3.48 -18.32 -16.41
#